data_AF-A0A2R6I840-F1
#
_entry.id   AF-A0A2R6I840-F1
#
_cell.length_a   1.000
_cell.length_b   1.000
_cell.length_c   1.000
_cell.angle_alpha   90.00
_cell.angle_beta   90.00
_cell.angle_gamma   90.00
#
_symmetry.space_group_name_H-M   'P 1'
#
loop_
_entity.id
_entity.type
_entity.pdbx_description
1 polymer ?
#
loop_
_entity_poly.entity_id
_entity_poly.type
_entity_poly.pdbx_seq_one_letter_code
_entity_poly.pdbx_strand_id
1 'polypeptide(L)'
;MTDAETVVAYDDSMPSPGETETATFALGCFWGPDATFGAMEGVVRTRVGYAGGSTPDPTYHDIGDHSEAVQAEYDPAVVPFADLVERAVEEHSVRHQPRKRQYQHVLFYADGAQRRTIEDRLDALAVDEVRTRVERLSSFTNAEDYHQKYSLRSKRAVLNAFEAAGYDDADVRDSPAAAKLNARAAGKDVTAREAPWNRPVESRPDGR
;
A
#
# COMPACT_ATOMS: atom_id res chain seq x y z
N MET A 1 20.96 8.70 6.90
CA MET A 1 20.88 8.61 5.42
C MET A 1 20.39 7.21 5.09
N THR A 2 19.77 7.01 3.93
CA THR A 2 19.42 5.66 3.49
C THR A 2 20.62 4.99 2.84
N ASP A 3 21.04 3.84 3.36
CA ASP A 3 22.13 3.01 2.82
C ASP A 3 21.68 1.55 2.65
N ALA A 4 22.43 0.79 1.85
CA ALA A 4 22.09 -0.57 1.43
C ALA A 4 21.97 -1.54 2.61
N GLU A 5 22.91 -1.49 3.56
CA GLU A 5 22.91 -2.37 4.74
C GLU A 5 21.66 -2.15 5.58
N THR A 6 21.27 -0.89 5.78
CA THR A 6 20.08 -0.54 6.55
C THR A 6 18.78 -0.91 5.82
N VAL A 7 18.75 -0.88 4.47
CA VAL A 7 17.62 -1.39 3.68
C VAL A 7 17.46 -2.91 3.88
N VAL A 8 18.54 -3.67 3.66
CA VAL A 8 18.53 -5.14 3.78
C VAL A 8 18.16 -5.55 5.21
N ALA A 9 18.80 -4.96 6.21
CA ALA A 9 18.53 -5.27 7.61
C ALA A 9 17.08 -4.98 8.02
N TYR A 10 16.47 -3.90 7.48
CA TYR A 10 15.07 -3.62 7.72
C TYR A 10 14.18 -4.68 7.06
N ASP A 11 14.41 -4.98 5.78
CA ASP A 11 13.61 -5.96 5.04
C ASP A 11 13.68 -7.36 5.67
N ASP A 12 14.88 -7.81 6.07
CA ASP A 12 15.10 -9.10 6.74
C ASP A 12 14.45 -9.18 8.13
N SER A 13 14.21 -8.03 8.78
CA SER A 13 13.57 -7.96 10.11
C SER A 13 12.04 -8.03 10.06
N MET A 14 11.44 -7.86 8.88
CA MET A 14 9.99 -7.80 8.74
C MET A 14 9.37 -9.19 8.55
N PRO A 15 8.09 -9.39 8.92
CA PRO A 15 7.40 -10.66 8.76
C PRO A 15 7.48 -11.19 7.33
N SER A 16 7.73 -12.49 7.21
CA SER A 16 7.72 -13.18 5.91
C SER A 16 6.30 -13.24 5.34
N PRO A 17 6.11 -13.45 4.02
CA PRO A 17 4.77 -13.51 3.42
C PRO A 17 3.82 -14.54 4.05
N GLY A 18 4.35 -15.63 4.64
CA GLY A 18 3.54 -16.65 5.32
C GLY A 18 3.01 -16.25 6.70
N GLU A 19 3.50 -15.13 7.24
CA GLU A 19 3.11 -14.57 8.54
C GLU A 19 2.20 -13.34 8.40
N THR A 20 1.94 -12.92 7.16
CA THR A 20 1.13 -11.75 6.83
C THR A 20 -0.20 -12.14 6.19
N GLU A 21 -1.19 -11.27 6.34
CA GLU A 21 -2.46 -11.31 5.60
C GLU A 21 -2.50 -10.21 4.54
N THR A 22 -3.44 -10.28 3.59
CA THR A 22 -3.56 -9.31 2.49
C THR A 22 -4.94 -8.63 2.48
N ALA A 23 -4.93 -7.30 2.43
CA ALA A 23 -6.09 -6.46 2.15
C ALA A 23 -5.98 -5.87 0.74
N THR A 24 -7.10 -5.83 -0.01
CA THR A 24 -7.12 -5.27 -1.38
C THR A 24 -8.21 -4.23 -1.53
N PHE A 25 -7.85 -3.03 -2.01
CA PHE A 25 -8.78 -1.90 -2.15
C PHE A 25 -8.56 -1.16 -3.47
N ALA A 26 -9.64 -0.75 -4.14
CA ALA A 26 -9.61 0.23 -5.22
C ALA A 26 -10.17 1.56 -4.69
N LEU A 27 -9.37 2.62 -4.70
CA LEU A 27 -9.67 3.89 -4.01
C LEU A 27 -9.37 5.11 -4.90
N GLY A 28 -9.48 4.95 -6.23
CA GLY A 28 -9.05 5.96 -7.20
C GLY A 28 -7.63 5.71 -7.69
N CYS A 29 -6.85 6.76 -7.94
CA CYS A 29 -5.47 6.60 -8.38
C CYS A 29 -4.64 5.91 -7.30
N PHE A 30 -4.04 4.76 -7.60
CA PHE A 30 -3.42 3.88 -6.60
C PHE A 30 -2.12 4.40 -5.96
N TRP A 31 -1.52 5.49 -6.47
CA TRP A 31 -0.28 6.04 -5.92
C TRP A 31 -0.49 6.66 -4.53
N GLY A 32 -1.64 7.30 -4.33
CA GLY A 32 -2.02 7.83 -3.02
C GLY A 32 -2.20 6.70 -2.00
N PRO A 33 -3.09 5.72 -2.26
CA PRO A 33 -3.27 4.55 -1.42
C PRO A 33 -1.99 3.76 -1.15
N ASP A 34 -1.12 3.53 -2.14
CA ASP A 34 0.19 2.88 -1.93
C ASP A 34 1.01 3.58 -0.84
N ALA A 35 1.13 4.90 -0.93
CA ALA A 35 1.81 5.70 0.08
C ALA A 35 1.06 5.71 1.43
N THR A 36 -0.27 5.81 1.42
CA THR A 36 -1.08 5.84 2.65
C THR A 36 -0.93 4.54 3.44
N PHE A 37 -1.14 3.38 2.80
CA PHE A 37 -1.01 2.09 3.48
C PHE A 37 0.45 1.79 3.80
N GLY A 38 1.40 2.17 2.93
CA GLY A 38 2.83 2.05 3.19
C GLY A 38 3.27 2.78 4.46
N ALA A 39 2.61 3.88 4.85
CA ALA A 39 2.89 4.61 6.09
C ALA A 39 2.40 3.91 7.37
N MET A 40 1.40 3.04 7.28
CA MET A 40 0.76 2.46 8.46
C MET A 40 1.70 1.51 9.21
N GLU A 41 1.68 1.57 10.54
CA GLU A 41 2.31 0.54 11.38
C GLU A 41 1.59 -0.80 11.19
N GLY A 42 2.36 -1.89 11.17
CA GLY A 42 1.84 -3.24 10.88
C GLY A 42 1.63 -3.55 9.40
N VAL A 43 1.53 -2.56 8.50
CA VAL A 43 1.61 -2.82 7.05
C VAL A 43 3.06 -3.08 6.67
N VAL A 44 3.31 -4.27 6.13
CA VAL A 44 4.64 -4.79 5.81
C VAL A 44 5.03 -4.44 4.39
N ARG A 45 4.18 -4.76 3.41
CA ARG A 45 4.42 -4.53 1.97
C ARG A 45 3.20 -3.92 1.31
N THR A 46 3.42 -3.19 0.22
CA THR A 46 2.34 -2.67 -0.62
C THR A 46 2.62 -2.95 -2.10
N ARG A 47 1.58 -3.26 -2.87
CA ARG A 47 1.66 -3.37 -4.35
C ARG A 47 0.51 -2.63 -4.98
N VAL A 48 0.75 -2.03 -6.14
CA VAL A 48 -0.31 -1.46 -6.96
C VAL A 48 -0.59 -2.34 -8.18
N GLY A 49 -1.84 -2.34 -8.62
CA GLY A 49 -2.29 -3.25 -9.67
C GLY A 49 -3.73 -3.01 -10.10
N TYR A 50 -4.28 -4.00 -10.77
CA TYR A 50 -5.60 -3.97 -11.39
C TYR A 50 -6.47 -5.12 -10.86
N ALA A 51 -7.68 -4.80 -10.42
CA ALA A 51 -8.62 -5.78 -9.87
C ALA A 51 -10.09 -5.42 -10.14
N GLY A 52 -10.98 -6.40 -9.97
CA GLY A 52 -12.44 -6.22 -10.07
C GLY A 52 -13.01 -6.27 -11.49
N GLY A 53 -12.16 -6.56 -12.48
CA GLY A 53 -12.56 -6.89 -13.85
C GLY A 53 -12.39 -8.37 -14.17
N SER A 54 -12.65 -8.71 -15.42
CA SER A 54 -12.57 -10.04 -16.02
C SER A 54 -11.61 -10.11 -17.21
N THR A 55 -11.14 -8.94 -17.69
CA THR A 55 -10.15 -8.85 -18.76
C THR A 55 -8.84 -9.52 -18.33
N PRO A 56 -8.29 -10.49 -19.09
CA PRO A 56 -7.03 -11.13 -18.76
C PRO A 56 -5.85 -10.17 -18.97
N ASP A 57 -4.81 -10.31 -18.16
CA ASP A 57 -3.53 -9.61 -18.27
C ASP A 57 -3.65 -8.08 -18.52
N PRO A 58 -4.42 -7.34 -17.69
CA PRO A 58 -4.61 -5.90 -17.87
C PRO A 58 -3.29 -5.14 -17.77
N THR A 59 -3.16 -4.10 -18.59
CA THR A 59 -2.04 -3.13 -18.55
C THR A 59 -2.57 -1.73 -18.30
N TYR A 60 -1.70 -0.77 -17.99
CA TYR A 60 -2.14 0.61 -17.78
C TYR A 60 -2.87 1.20 -19.00
N HIS A 61 -2.43 0.82 -20.20
CA HIS A 61 -3.03 1.28 -21.46
C HIS A 61 -4.20 0.42 -21.94
N ASP A 62 -4.42 -0.74 -21.33
CA ASP A 62 -5.52 -1.66 -21.62
C ASP A 62 -6.00 -2.36 -20.34
N ILE A 63 -6.63 -1.58 -19.46
CA ILE A 63 -7.10 -2.05 -18.14
C ILE A 63 -8.44 -2.81 -18.22
N GLY A 64 -9.14 -2.72 -19.36
CA GLY A 64 -10.46 -3.31 -19.54
C GLY A 64 -11.49 -2.84 -18.49
N ASP A 65 -12.08 -3.80 -17.78
CA ASP A 65 -13.09 -3.61 -16.75
C ASP A 65 -12.54 -3.58 -15.30
N HIS A 66 -11.22 -3.57 -15.15
CA HIS A 66 -10.57 -3.46 -13.84
C HIS A 66 -10.53 -2.01 -13.33
N SER A 67 -10.32 -1.90 -12.01
CA SER A 67 -10.01 -0.66 -11.30
C SER A 67 -8.57 -0.70 -10.81
N GLU A 68 -7.92 0.46 -10.74
CA GLU A 68 -6.66 0.62 -10.03
C GLU A 68 -6.86 0.27 -8.56
N ALA A 69 -6.02 -0.64 -8.06
CA ALA A 69 -6.12 -1.21 -6.74
C ALA A 69 -4.75 -1.25 -6.05
N VAL A 70 -4.79 -1.21 -4.72
CA VAL A 70 -3.65 -1.45 -3.85
C VAL A 70 -3.87 -2.77 -3.10
N GLN A 71 -2.80 -3.56 -3.00
CA GLN A 71 -2.68 -4.64 -2.03
C GLN A 71 -1.78 -4.19 -0.90
N ALA A 72 -2.26 -4.30 0.33
CA ALA A 72 -1.48 -4.12 1.54
C ALA A 72 -1.31 -5.49 2.22
N GLU A 73 -0.08 -5.97 2.29
CA GLU A 73 0.27 -7.09 3.18
C GLU A 73 0.53 -6.53 4.58
N TYR A 74 -0.11 -7.10 5.58
CA TYR A 74 -0.04 -6.62 6.96
C TYR A 74 0.18 -7.78 7.93
N ASP A 75 0.81 -7.46 9.05
CA ASP A 75 0.93 -8.35 10.20
C ASP A 75 -0.35 -8.24 11.06
N PRO A 76 -1.20 -9.28 11.10
CA PRO A 76 -2.44 -9.25 11.86
C PRO A 76 -2.22 -9.18 13.38
N ALA A 77 -1.01 -9.49 13.88
CA ALA A 77 -0.65 -9.33 15.29
C ALA A 77 -0.36 -7.87 15.67
N VAL A 78 -0.05 -7.02 14.70
CA VAL A 78 0.25 -5.59 14.90
C VAL A 78 -0.93 -4.71 14.50
N VAL A 79 -1.56 -4.99 13.37
CA VAL A 79 -2.69 -4.21 12.86
C VAL A 79 -3.83 -5.12 12.40
N PRO A 80 -5.05 -5.00 12.94
CA PRO A 80 -6.18 -5.80 12.50
C PRO A 80 -6.71 -5.30 11.16
N PHE A 81 -7.32 -6.20 10.37
CA PHE A 81 -7.97 -5.85 9.10
C PHE A 81 -8.97 -4.68 9.20
N ALA A 82 -9.67 -4.57 10.34
CA ALA A 82 -10.63 -3.49 10.58
C ALA A 82 -10.00 -2.09 10.48
N ASP A 83 -8.76 -1.91 10.91
CA ASP A 83 -8.06 -0.62 10.86
C ASP A 83 -7.68 -0.26 9.41
N LEU A 84 -7.42 -1.27 8.58
CA LEU A 84 -7.16 -1.10 7.14
C LEU A 84 -8.45 -0.70 6.40
N VAL A 85 -9.58 -1.28 6.80
CA VAL A 85 -10.91 -0.90 6.28
C VAL A 85 -11.26 0.53 6.72
N GLU A 86 -11.02 0.90 7.97
CA GLU A 86 -11.20 2.28 8.45
C GLU A 86 -10.39 3.25 7.60
N ARG A 87 -9.09 2.99 7.43
CA ARG A 87 -8.24 3.83 6.59
C ARG A 87 -8.74 3.89 5.15
N ALA A 88 -9.17 2.77 4.57
CA ALA A 88 -9.70 2.75 3.22
C ALA A 88 -10.94 3.67 3.09
N VAL A 89 -11.83 3.65 4.07
CA VAL A 89 -13.03 4.52 4.14
C VAL A 89 -12.65 6.01 4.27
N GLU A 90 -11.59 6.33 5.00
CA GLU A 90 -11.07 7.72 5.12
C GLU A 90 -10.48 8.26 3.81
N GLU A 91 -9.90 7.40 2.96
CA GLU A 91 -9.16 7.80 1.76
C GLU A 91 -10.05 8.10 0.53
N HIS A 92 -11.36 7.85 0.59
CA HIS A 92 -12.26 8.12 -0.53
C HIS A 92 -13.65 8.61 -0.08
N SER A 93 -14.43 9.13 -1.03
CA SER A 93 -15.84 9.42 -0.75
C SER A 93 -16.67 8.15 -0.79
N VAL A 94 -17.20 7.74 0.35
CA VAL A 94 -18.14 6.60 0.45
C VAL A 94 -19.49 6.85 -0.23
N ARG A 95 -19.85 8.13 -0.49
CA ARG A 95 -21.13 8.53 -1.08
C ARG A 95 -21.07 8.74 -2.60
N HIS A 96 -19.88 8.70 -3.21
CA HIS A 96 -19.70 9.01 -4.62
C HIS A 96 -18.85 7.96 -5.31
N GLN A 97 -19.22 7.65 -6.55
CA GLN A 97 -18.43 6.79 -7.43
C GLN A 97 -17.91 7.59 -8.62
N PRO A 98 -16.60 7.55 -8.88
CA PRO A 98 -16.02 8.08 -10.11
C PRO A 98 -16.66 7.44 -11.35
N ARG A 99 -16.86 8.24 -12.40
CA ARG A 99 -17.47 7.76 -13.66
C ARG A 99 -16.57 6.77 -14.40
N LYS A 100 -15.25 6.97 -14.35
CA LYS A 100 -14.28 6.08 -15.00
C LYS A 100 -14.10 4.82 -14.14
N ARG A 101 -14.29 3.65 -14.75
CA ARG A 101 -14.13 2.34 -14.10
C ARG A 101 -12.77 2.18 -13.41
N GLN A 102 -11.71 2.62 -14.09
CA GLN A 102 -10.33 2.65 -13.58
C GLN A 102 -10.21 3.25 -12.17
N TYR A 103 -11.04 4.22 -11.80
CA TYR A 103 -10.94 4.94 -10.53
C TYR A 103 -12.11 4.66 -9.58
N GLN A 104 -12.95 3.67 -9.86
CA GLN A 104 -14.08 3.36 -8.98
C GLN A 104 -13.63 2.83 -7.62
N HIS A 105 -14.43 3.11 -6.59
CA HIS A 105 -14.15 2.72 -5.23
C HIS A 105 -14.71 1.33 -4.93
N VAL A 106 -13.85 0.39 -4.55
CA VAL A 106 -14.21 -1.00 -4.22
C VAL A 106 -13.39 -1.48 -3.04
N LEU A 107 -14.05 -2.06 -2.06
CA LEU A 107 -13.41 -2.81 -0.99
C LEU A 107 -13.54 -4.29 -1.32
N PHE A 108 -12.41 -4.95 -1.59
CA PHE A 108 -12.41 -6.35 -1.97
C PHE A 108 -12.24 -7.25 -0.74
N TYR A 109 -12.96 -8.37 -0.70
CA TYR A 109 -12.78 -9.40 0.32
C TYR A 109 -12.27 -10.70 -0.28
N ALA A 110 -11.34 -11.36 0.40
CA ALA A 110 -10.86 -12.70 0.06
C ALA A 110 -11.78 -13.80 0.62
N ASP A 111 -12.32 -13.56 1.82
CA ASP A 111 -13.13 -14.52 2.57
C ASP A 111 -14.32 -13.87 3.29
N GLY A 112 -15.10 -14.70 4.00
CA GLY A 112 -16.28 -14.26 4.72
C GLY A 112 -16.00 -13.41 5.97
N ALA A 113 -14.81 -13.51 6.56
CA ALA A 113 -14.44 -12.68 7.71
C ALA A 113 -14.15 -11.24 7.24
N GLN A 114 -13.32 -11.08 6.21
CA GLN A 114 -13.07 -9.77 5.60
C GLN A 114 -14.36 -9.11 5.10
N ARG A 115 -15.24 -9.89 4.45
CA ARG A 115 -16.54 -9.40 4.00
C ARG A 115 -17.35 -8.78 5.14
N ARG A 116 -17.52 -9.52 6.25
CA ARG A 116 -18.26 -9.04 7.42
C ARG A 116 -17.65 -7.78 7.99
N THR A 117 -16.32 -7.74 8.16
CA THR A 117 -15.64 -6.54 8.68
C THR A 117 -15.86 -5.30 7.80
N ILE A 118 -15.85 -5.46 6.47
CA ILE A 118 -16.15 -4.37 5.54
C ILE A 118 -17.61 -3.92 5.68
N GLU A 119 -18.56 -4.86 5.64
CA GLU A 119 -19.99 -4.58 5.72
C GLU A 119 -20.34 -3.90 7.06
N ASP A 120 -19.87 -4.45 8.19
CA ASP A 120 -20.09 -3.88 9.53
C ASP A 120 -19.58 -2.43 9.62
N ARG A 121 -18.42 -2.15 9.02
CA ARG A 121 -17.85 -0.79 9.03
C ARG A 121 -18.67 0.17 8.20
N LEU A 122 -19.12 -0.24 7.02
CA LEU A 122 -19.93 0.60 6.13
C LEU A 122 -21.33 0.84 6.71
N ASP A 123 -21.93 -0.16 7.35
CA ASP A 123 -23.24 -0.06 8.00
C ASP A 123 -23.21 0.86 9.24
N ALA A 124 -22.06 0.96 9.90
CA ALA A 124 -21.86 1.89 11.02
C ALA A 124 -21.73 3.37 10.59
N LEU A 125 -21.63 3.66 9.29
CA LEU A 125 -21.57 5.03 8.79
C LEU A 125 -22.94 5.71 8.91
N ALA A 126 -22.98 6.90 9.52
CA ALA A 126 -24.17 7.74 9.57
C ALA A 126 -24.42 8.44 8.21
N VAL A 127 -24.68 7.65 7.16
CA VAL A 127 -24.87 8.11 5.78
C VAL A 127 -26.12 7.47 5.15
N ASP A 128 -26.85 8.25 4.34
CA ASP A 128 -28.13 7.79 3.76
C ASP A 128 -27.96 6.77 2.63
N GLU A 129 -26.82 6.82 1.94
CA GLU A 129 -26.48 5.92 0.84
C GLU A 129 -24.95 5.72 0.80
N VAL A 130 -24.51 4.46 0.87
CA VAL A 130 -23.13 4.05 0.58
C VAL A 130 -23.03 3.61 -0.88
N ARG A 131 -22.11 4.21 -1.63
CA ARG A 131 -21.83 3.87 -3.03
C ARG A 131 -20.55 3.08 -3.23
N THR A 132 -19.72 2.95 -2.19
CA THR A 132 -18.57 2.05 -2.19
C THR A 132 -19.04 0.62 -2.48
N ARG A 133 -18.42 -0.03 -3.47
CA ARG A 133 -18.76 -1.42 -3.79
C ARG A 133 -18.01 -2.36 -2.85
N VAL A 134 -18.66 -3.47 -2.49
CA VAL A 134 -18.06 -4.56 -1.72
C VAL A 134 -18.10 -5.82 -2.58
N GLU A 135 -16.93 -6.31 -2.99
CA GLU A 135 -16.82 -7.36 -4.01
C GLU A 135 -15.85 -8.46 -3.59
N ARG A 136 -16.11 -9.69 -4.01
CA ARG A 136 -15.15 -10.77 -3.81
C ARG A 136 -13.94 -10.53 -4.71
N LEU A 137 -12.74 -10.63 -4.18
CA LEU A 137 -11.52 -10.59 -4.99
C LEU A 137 -11.46 -11.85 -5.87
N SER A 138 -11.54 -11.68 -7.20
CA SER A 138 -11.36 -12.75 -8.17
C SER A 138 -9.88 -12.95 -8.51
N SER A 139 -9.21 -11.85 -8.88
CA SER A 139 -7.80 -11.79 -9.26
C SER A 139 -7.24 -10.40 -9.00
N PHE A 140 -5.91 -10.32 -8.90
CA PHE A 140 -5.16 -9.08 -8.85
C PHE A 140 -3.96 -9.23 -9.79
N THR A 141 -3.78 -8.27 -10.69
CA THR A 141 -2.63 -8.22 -11.60
C THR A 141 -1.74 -7.06 -11.20
N ASN A 142 -0.46 -7.31 -10.94
CA ASN A 142 0.50 -6.23 -10.64
C ASN A 142 0.53 -5.23 -11.81
N ALA A 143 0.48 -3.94 -11.48
CA ALA A 143 0.80 -2.90 -12.44
C ALA A 143 2.30 -2.90 -12.71
N GLU A 144 2.68 -2.26 -13.82
CA GLU A 144 4.06 -2.16 -14.27
C GLU A 144 4.97 -1.49 -13.23
N ASP A 145 6.25 -1.81 -13.27
CA ASP A 145 7.22 -1.41 -12.24
C ASP A 145 7.31 0.11 -12.04
N TYR A 146 7.05 0.90 -13.10
CA TYR A 146 7.04 2.35 -13.02
C TYR A 146 5.91 2.93 -12.16
N HIS A 147 4.85 2.16 -11.89
CA HIS A 147 3.80 2.51 -10.94
C HIS A 147 4.12 2.11 -9.51
N GLN A 148 4.98 1.10 -9.31
CA GLN A 148 5.35 0.62 -7.98
C GLN A 148 6.19 1.67 -7.25
N LYS A 149 5.82 1.97 -6.00
CA LYS A 149 6.53 2.92 -5.14
C LYS A 149 6.77 4.27 -5.85
N TYR A 150 5.73 4.78 -6.52
CA TYR A 150 5.83 5.90 -7.46
C TYR A 150 6.55 7.13 -6.91
N SER A 151 6.26 7.54 -5.67
CA SER A 151 6.89 8.72 -5.06
C SER A 151 8.38 8.51 -4.79
N LEU A 152 8.79 7.27 -4.49
CA LEU A 152 10.20 6.88 -4.30
C LEU A 152 11.03 7.04 -5.58
N ARG A 153 10.42 6.85 -6.76
CA ARG A 153 11.13 6.90 -8.04
C ARG A 153 11.80 8.24 -8.33
N SER A 154 11.29 9.33 -7.73
CA SER A 154 11.90 10.67 -7.82
C SER A 154 13.12 10.87 -6.89
N LYS A 155 13.43 9.91 -6.01
CA LYS A 155 14.44 10.02 -4.95
C LYS A 155 15.68 9.21 -5.28
N ARG A 156 16.49 9.70 -6.24
CA ARG A 156 17.69 9.00 -6.73
C ARG A 156 18.62 8.52 -5.62
N ALA A 157 18.90 9.35 -4.61
CA ALA A 157 19.77 8.98 -3.50
C ALA A 157 19.25 7.77 -2.71
N VAL A 158 17.93 7.60 -2.62
CA VAL A 158 17.31 6.47 -1.93
C VAL A 158 17.32 5.23 -2.82
N LEU A 159 17.00 5.39 -4.11
CA LEU A 159 17.08 4.28 -5.08
C LEU A 159 18.50 3.69 -5.20
N ASN A 160 19.54 4.53 -5.14
CA ASN A 160 20.92 4.06 -5.15
C ASN A 160 21.23 3.10 -4.00
N ALA A 161 20.54 3.21 -2.85
CA ALA A 161 20.72 2.27 -1.74
C ALA A 161 20.16 0.88 -2.07
N PHE A 162 19.02 0.82 -2.77
CA PHE A 162 18.45 -0.43 -3.27
C PHE A 162 19.33 -1.05 -4.36
N GLU A 163 19.79 -0.25 -5.33
CA GLU A 163 20.73 -0.72 -6.36
C GLU A 163 22.02 -1.27 -5.74
N ALA A 164 22.57 -0.59 -4.73
CA ALA A 164 23.75 -1.04 -4.01
C ALA A 164 23.50 -2.29 -3.13
N ALA A 165 22.26 -2.53 -2.71
CA ALA A 165 21.83 -3.78 -2.08
C ALA A 165 21.61 -4.92 -3.09
N GLY A 166 21.72 -4.64 -4.40
CA GLY A 166 21.52 -5.63 -5.46
C GLY A 166 20.06 -5.87 -5.84
N TYR A 167 19.15 -4.98 -5.45
CA TYR A 167 17.71 -5.12 -5.69
C TYR A 167 17.37 -4.74 -7.12
N ASP A 168 16.53 -5.55 -7.76
CA ASP A 168 15.86 -5.19 -9.01
C ASP A 168 14.48 -4.52 -8.76
N ASP A 169 13.73 -4.24 -9.84
CA ASP A 169 12.43 -3.59 -9.74
C ASP A 169 11.39 -4.45 -8.98
N ALA A 170 11.47 -5.79 -9.08
CA ALA A 170 10.59 -6.70 -8.36
C ALA A 170 10.94 -6.74 -6.86
N ASP A 171 12.23 -6.72 -6.53
CA ASP A 171 12.69 -6.61 -5.15
C ASP A 171 12.25 -5.28 -4.53
N VAL A 172 12.37 -4.16 -5.25
CA VAL A 172 11.89 -2.84 -4.78
C VAL A 172 10.38 -2.81 -4.62
N ARG A 173 9.62 -3.47 -5.52
CA ARG A 173 8.17 -3.62 -5.38
C ARG A 173 7.83 -4.34 -4.06
N ASP A 174 8.54 -5.42 -3.75
CA ASP A 174 8.22 -6.30 -2.62
C ASP A 174 8.96 -5.94 -1.33
N SER A 175 9.81 -4.91 -1.34
CA SER A 175 10.57 -4.44 -0.18
C SER A 175 9.69 -3.71 0.86
N PRO A 176 9.69 -4.17 2.14
CA PRO A 176 9.12 -3.41 3.25
C PRO A 176 9.71 -2.02 3.42
N ALA A 177 11.03 -1.86 3.31
CA ALA A 177 11.71 -0.58 3.38
C ALA A 177 11.22 0.36 2.27
N ALA A 178 11.03 -0.16 1.06
CA ALA A 178 10.53 0.64 -0.06
C ALA A 178 9.10 1.13 0.19
N ALA A 179 8.22 0.35 0.82
CA ALA A 179 6.88 0.80 1.21
C ALA A 179 6.92 1.99 2.17
N LYS A 180 7.76 1.92 3.21
CA LYS A 180 7.95 3.02 4.18
C LYS A 180 8.59 4.25 3.54
N LEU A 181 9.63 4.06 2.72
CA LEU A 181 10.35 5.15 2.09
C LEU A 181 9.52 5.83 0.99
N ASN A 182 8.68 5.08 0.27
CA ASN A 182 7.70 5.64 -0.67
C ASN A 182 6.68 6.53 0.04
N ALA A 183 6.12 6.05 1.13
CA ALA A 183 5.17 6.80 1.94
C ALA A 183 5.78 8.13 2.45
N ARG A 184 7.02 8.07 2.97
CA ARG A 184 7.76 9.27 3.37
C ARG A 184 8.04 10.21 2.20
N ALA A 185 8.43 9.66 1.04
CA ALA A 185 8.67 10.47 -0.16
C ALA A 185 7.41 11.19 -0.66
N ALA A 186 6.24 10.61 -0.40
CA ALA A 186 4.92 11.20 -0.64
C ALA A 186 4.46 12.19 0.46
N GLY A 187 5.28 12.41 1.51
CA GLY A 187 4.98 13.32 2.61
C GLY A 187 4.03 12.74 3.67
N LYS A 188 3.79 11.42 3.67
CA LYS A 188 3.04 10.75 4.73
C LYS A 188 3.90 10.61 5.99
N ASP A 189 3.28 10.75 7.15
CA ASP A 189 3.93 10.47 8.42
C ASP A 189 4.02 8.95 8.60
N VAL A 190 5.25 8.43 8.64
CA VAL A 190 5.51 7.00 8.76
C VAL A 190 5.55 6.68 10.24
N THR A 191 4.47 6.12 10.77
CA THR A 191 4.31 5.88 12.22
C THR A 191 5.16 4.72 12.74
N ALA A 192 5.88 4.02 11.87
CA ALA A 192 6.76 2.92 12.26
C ALA A 192 7.85 3.43 13.22
N ARG A 193 7.69 3.10 14.51
CA ARG A 193 8.65 3.42 15.59
C ARG A 193 10.04 2.83 15.34
N GLU A 194 10.13 1.84 14.47
CA GLU A 194 11.34 1.07 14.21
C GLU A 194 11.98 1.36 12.85
N ALA A 195 11.38 2.21 12.01
CA ALA A 195 12.02 2.57 10.75
C ALA A 195 13.33 3.35 11.03
N PRO A 196 14.50 2.82 10.66
CA PRO A 196 15.79 3.43 11.01
C PRO A 196 15.95 4.85 10.43
N TRP A 197 15.17 5.14 9.39
CA TRP A 197 15.11 6.44 8.71
C TRP A 197 14.34 7.50 9.50
N ASN A 198 13.57 7.14 10.53
CA ASN A 198 12.77 8.05 11.34
C ASN A 198 13.54 8.65 12.54
N ARG A 199 14.76 8.19 12.81
CA ARG A 199 15.59 8.78 13.88
C ARG A 199 16.06 10.19 13.48
N PRO A 200 15.93 11.20 14.37
CA PRO A 200 16.59 12.49 14.18
C PRO A 200 18.09 12.25 13.96
N VAL A 201 18.71 12.97 13.04
CA VAL A 201 20.17 12.98 12.95
C VAL A 201 20.66 13.54 14.27
N GLU A 202 21.28 12.71 15.12
CA GLU A 202 21.98 13.21 16.30
C GLU A 202 22.96 14.29 15.82
N SER A 203 22.74 15.52 16.26
CA SER A 203 23.67 16.61 16.03
C SER A 203 25.03 16.13 16.52
N ARG A 204 26.00 16.02 15.61
CA ARG A 204 27.39 15.76 15.99
C ARG A 204 27.74 16.76 17.10
N PRO A 205 28.29 16.32 18.24
CA PRO A 205 28.75 17.27 19.24
C PRO A 205 29.75 18.19 18.55
N ASP A 206 29.52 19.49 18.67
CA ASP A 206 30.46 20.52 18.26
C ASP A 206 31.82 20.13 18.87
N GLY A 207 32.75 19.85 17.96
CA GLY A 207 34.14 19.61 18.30
C GLY A 207 34.80 20.95 18.46
N ARG A 208 35.20 21.23 19.71
CA ARG A 208 36.13 22.28 20.14
C ARG A 208 37.28 22.55 19.18
#